data_AF-A0A814ZPE9-F1
#
_entry.id   AF-A0A814ZPE9-F1
#
_cell.length_a   1.000
_cell.length_b   1.000
_cell.length_c   1.000
_cell.angle_alpha   90.00
_cell.angle_beta   90.00
_cell.angle_gamma   90.00
#
_symmetry.space_group_name_H-M   'P 1'
#
loop_
_entity.id
_entity.type
_entity.pdbx_description
1 polymer ?
#
loop_
_entity_poly.entity_id
_entity_poly.type
_entity_poly.pdbx_seq_one_letter_code
_entity_poly.pdbx_strand_id
1 'polypeptide(L)'
;MYYITRKTWLQTELEQLAQPYMRAWSWTLWTYHIPFNDIPSKPFDIICRAMDTHTNSQPDTPLGIWNIRGLMNNAWHKISLQIDENFLKEKKFK
;
A
#
# COMPACT_ATOMS: atom_id res chain seq x y z
N MET A 1 -5.71 -2.32 5.56
CA MET A 1 -4.58 -1.89 4.72
C MET A 1 -5.14 -1.45 3.38
N TYR A 2 -4.68 -0.31 2.84
CA TYR A 2 -5.31 0.30 1.67
C TYR A 2 -4.32 0.61 0.54
N TYR A 3 -4.73 0.37 -0.71
CA TYR A 3 -4.00 0.64 -1.95
C TYR A 3 -4.63 1.81 -2.74
N ILE A 4 -3.82 2.65 -3.43
CA ILE A 4 -4.31 3.74 -4.31
C ILE A 4 -3.98 3.49 -5.78
N THR A 5 -5.00 3.57 -6.63
CA THR A 5 -4.89 4.03 -8.03
C THR A 5 -5.78 5.25 -8.22
N ARG A 6 -5.21 6.38 -8.63
CA ARG A 6 -5.93 7.63 -9.02
C ARG A 6 -6.74 8.38 -7.94
N LYS A 7 -6.33 8.30 -6.66
CA LYS A 7 -6.91 8.97 -5.44
C LYS A 7 -7.96 8.19 -4.64
N THR A 8 -8.28 6.95 -5.01
CA THR A 8 -9.20 6.10 -4.24
C THR A 8 -8.44 5.10 -3.37
N TRP A 9 -9.04 4.64 -2.27
CA TRP A 9 -8.46 3.62 -1.38
C TRP A 9 -9.21 2.31 -1.53
N LEU A 10 -8.49 1.22 -1.82
CA LEU A 10 -9.04 -0.13 -1.90
C LEU A 10 -8.54 -0.96 -0.73
N GLN A 11 -9.44 -1.67 -0.06
CA GLN A 11 -9.07 -2.55 1.05
C GLN A 11 -8.38 -3.81 0.52
N THR A 12 -7.30 -4.21 1.19
CA THR A 12 -6.54 -5.42 0.85
C THR A 12 -6.94 -6.59 1.72
N GLU A 13 -6.59 -7.79 1.28
CA GLU A 13 -6.70 -8.99 2.09
C GLU A 13 -5.58 -9.01 3.13
N LEU A 14 -5.92 -9.38 4.36
CA LEU A 14 -5.00 -9.46 5.48
C LEU A 14 -4.78 -10.94 5.81
N GLU A 15 -3.52 -11.35 5.84
CA GLU A 15 -3.10 -12.67 6.33
C GLU A 15 -3.00 -12.59 7.86
N GLN A 16 -4.15 -12.62 8.52
CA GLN A 16 -4.25 -12.46 9.96
C GLN A 16 -4.74 -13.75 10.63
N LEU A 17 -3.97 -14.24 11.60
CA LEU A 17 -4.42 -15.29 12.50
C LEU A 17 -5.25 -14.69 13.63
N ALA A 18 -6.11 -15.51 14.25
CA ALA A 18 -6.81 -15.10 15.46
C ALA A 18 -5.78 -14.78 16.57
N GLN A 19 -5.82 -13.55 17.08
CA GLN A 19 -4.94 -13.11 18.16
C GLN A 19 -5.77 -12.51 19.30
N PRO A 20 -5.38 -12.73 20.56
CA PRO A 20 -6.07 -12.11 21.68
C PRO A 20 -6.02 -10.58 21.57
N TYR A 21 -7.07 -9.93 22.06
CA TYR A 21 -7.14 -8.47 22.10
C TYR A 21 -5.89 -7.90 22.79
N MET A 22 -5.29 -6.86 22.18
CA MET A 22 -4.05 -6.21 22.62
C MET A 22 -2.81 -7.13 22.72
N ARG A 23 -2.81 -8.27 22.03
CA ARG A 23 -1.65 -9.18 21.95
C ARG A 23 -1.22 -9.47 20.51
N ALA A 24 -1.42 -8.48 19.64
CA ALA A 24 -1.00 -8.56 18.24
C ALA A 24 0.43 -8.06 18.07
N TRP A 25 1.39 -8.89 18.50
CA TRP A 25 2.82 -8.54 18.50
C TRP A 25 3.51 -8.77 17.16
N SER A 26 2.94 -9.64 16.33
CA SER A 26 3.43 -9.93 14.99
C SER A 26 2.86 -8.94 13.98
N TRP A 27 3.57 -8.77 12.87
CA TRP A 27 3.02 -8.04 11.73
C TRP A 27 1.84 -8.79 11.12
N THR A 28 0.91 -8.03 10.54
CA THR A 28 -0.11 -8.57 9.65
C THR A 28 0.40 -8.42 8.23
N LEU A 29 0.69 -9.55 7.58
CA LEU A 29 0.99 -9.56 6.16
C LEU A 29 -0.29 -9.29 5.37
N TRP A 30 -0.15 -8.76 4.18
CA TRP A 30 -1.28 -8.37 3.36
C TRP A 30 -0.88 -8.51 1.90
N THR A 31 -1.87 -8.83 1.09
CA THR A 31 -1.71 -9.01 -0.35
C THR A 31 -2.84 -8.29 -1.07
N TYR A 32 -2.52 -7.71 -2.21
CA TYR A 32 -3.51 -7.13 -3.10
C TYR A 32 -3.21 -7.47 -4.55
N HIS A 33 -4.19 -8.07 -5.22
CA HIS A 33 -4.12 -8.37 -6.64
C HIS A 33 -4.82 -7.26 -7.42
N ILE A 34 -4.05 -6.49 -8.17
CA ILE A 34 -4.58 -5.45 -9.05
C ILE A 34 -5.11 -6.13 -10.32
N PRO A 35 -6.40 -5.97 -10.67
CA PRO A 35 -6.91 -6.48 -11.93
C PRO A 35 -6.13 -5.87 -13.08
N PHE A 36 -5.74 -6.70 -14.04
CA PHE A 36 -4.88 -6.27 -15.14
C PHE A 36 -5.48 -5.10 -15.95
N ASN A 37 -6.79 -5.06 -16.08
CA ASN A 37 -7.52 -3.98 -16.78
C ASN A 37 -7.43 -2.63 -16.06
N ASP A 38 -7.15 -2.62 -14.76
CA ASP A 38 -7.06 -1.39 -13.95
C ASP A 38 -5.64 -0.83 -13.94
N ILE A 39 -4.66 -1.59 -14.46
CA ILE A 39 -3.28 -1.16 -14.55
C ILE A 39 -3.17 -0.01 -15.57
N PRO A 40 -2.72 1.18 -15.15
CA PRO A 40 -2.48 2.27 -16.07
C PRO A 40 -1.33 1.96 -17.04
N SER A 41 -1.47 2.34 -18.31
CA SER A 41 -0.37 2.30 -19.28
C SER A 41 0.68 3.38 -19.04
N LYS A 42 0.31 4.43 -18.30
CA LYS A 42 1.21 5.52 -17.89
C LYS A 42 1.83 5.22 -16.53
N PRO A 43 2.97 5.83 -16.17
CA PRO A 43 3.51 5.75 -14.82
C PRO A 43 2.46 6.08 -13.76
N PHE A 44 2.46 5.31 -12.68
CA PHE A 44 1.50 5.45 -11.59
C PHE A 44 2.15 5.14 -10.24
N ASP A 45 1.50 5.61 -9.18
CA ASP A 45 1.96 5.41 -7.81
C ASP A 45 1.12 4.35 -7.12
N ILE A 46 1.81 3.48 -6.39
CA ILE A 46 1.27 2.54 -5.43
C ILE A 46 1.54 3.13 -4.05
N ILE A 47 0.49 3.38 -3.27
CA ILE A 47 0.62 3.88 -1.91
C ILE A 47 -0.04 2.89 -0.97
N CYS A 48 0.60 2.64 0.17
CA CYS A 48 0.05 1.76 1.19
C CYS A 48 -0.01 2.43 2.58
N ARG A 49 -1.10 2.20 3.30
CA ARG A 49 -1.28 2.63 4.70
C ARG A 49 -2.06 1.63 5.54
N ALA A 50 -1.84 1.68 6.84
CA ALA A 50 -2.56 0.90 7.84
C ALA A 50 -3.26 1.78 8.89
N MET A 51 -4.17 1.15 9.65
CA MET A 51 -4.80 1.70 10.84
C MET A 51 -4.82 0.58 11.89
N ASP A 52 -4.54 0.91 13.15
CA ASP A 52 -4.56 -0.06 14.24
C ASP A 52 -5.92 -0.10 14.97
N THR A 53 -6.03 -0.95 16.00
CA THR A 53 -7.25 -1.11 16.80
C THR A 53 -7.62 0.12 17.62
N HIS A 54 -6.69 1.05 17.85
CA HIS A 54 -6.90 2.32 18.53
C HIS A 54 -7.07 3.48 17.55
N THR A 55 -7.35 3.17 16.28
CA THR A 55 -7.55 4.12 15.19
C THR A 55 -6.36 5.04 14.92
N ASN A 56 -5.15 4.67 15.36
CA ASN A 56 -3.94 5.39 14.98
C ASN A 56 -3.72 5.26 13.47
N SER A 57 -3.28 6.36 12.86
CA SER A 57 -2.99 6.43 11.44
C SER A 57 -1.56 6.92 11.16
N GLN A 58 -1.10 6.65 9.95
CA GLN A 58 0.21 7.08 9.47
C GLN A 58 0.10 8.45 8.79
N PRO A 59 1.12 9.33 8.92
CA PRO A 59 1.15 10.59 8.20
C PRO A 59 1.31 10.36 6.69
N ASP A 60 0.82 11.31 5.91
CA ASP A 60 0.81 11.25 4.45
C ASP A 60 2.20 11.42 3.83
N THR A 61 3.01 12.31 4.42
CA THR A 61 4.34 12.67 3.94
C THR A 61 5.36 12.66 5.09
N PRO A 62 6.64 12.38 4.81
CA PRO A 62 7.69 12.44 5.82
C PRO A 62 8.04 13.87 6.24
N LEU A 63 7.58 14.90 5.51
CA LEU A 63 7.98 16.30 5.74
C LEU A 63 7.61 16.78 7.15
N GLY A 64 6.44 16.39 7.65
CA GLY A 64 5.97 16.75 8.99
C GLY A 64 6.59 15.96 10.14
N ILE A 65 7.30 14.86 9.85
CA ILE A 65 7.90 13.96 10.86
C ILE A 65 9.42 13.80 10.71
N TRP A 66 10.03 14.61 9.85
CA TRP A 66 11.46 14.55 9.61
C TRP A 66 12.25 14.90 10.87
N ASN A 67 13.34 14.17 11.09
CA ASN A 67 14.32 14.49 12.13
C ASN A 67 15.71 14.07 11.68
N ILE A 68 16.74 14.74 12.23
CA ILE A 68 18.15 14.52 11.87
C ILE A 68 18.64 13.08 12.11
N ARG A 69 17.98 12.34 13.00
CA ARG A 69 18.32 10.94 13.30
C ARG A 69 17.66 9.94 12.35
N GLY A 70 16.71 10.37 11.53
CA GLY A 70 15.95 9.51 10.62
C GLY A 70 15.05 8.49 11.33
N LEU A 71 14.71 8.70 12.60
CA LEU A 71 13.89 7.76 13.39
C LEU A 71 12.39 8.01 13.19
N MET A 72 11.57 7.01 13.51
CA MET A 72 10.11 7.13 13.51
C MET A 72 9.50 7.57 12.17
N ASN A 73 10.15 7.26 11.05
CA ASN A 73 9.56 7.49 9.73
C ASN A 73 8.52 6.41 9.44
N ASN A 74 7.28 6.69 9.80
CA ASN A 74 6.12 5.84 9.57
C ASN A 74 5.14 6.45 8.55
N ALA A 75 5.58 7.41 7.72
CA ALA A 75 4.75 7.98 6.66
C ALA A 75 4.31 6.91 5.65
N TRP A 76 3.28 7.22 4.86
CA TRP A 76 2.79 6.30 3.82
C TRP A 76 3.92 5.90 2.87
N HIS A 77 4.10 4.60 2.70
CA HIS A 77 5.07 4.09 1.74
C HIS A 77 4.50 4.22 0.33
N LYS A 78 5.30 4.78 -0.57
CA LYS A 78 4.94 5.05 -1.95
C LYS A 78 5.97 4.44 -2.89
N ILE A 79 5.48 3.71 -3.89
CA ILE A 79 6.29 3.12 -4.96
C ILE A 79 5.75 3.65 -6.30
N SER A 80 6.61 4.28 -7.09
CA SER A 80 6.27 4.71 -8.45
C SER A 80 6.65 3.60 -9.43
N LEU A 81 5.69 3.17 -10.24
CA LEU A 81 5.86 2.08 -11.20
C LEU A 81 5.54 2.55 -12.62
N GLN A 82 6.22 1.94 -13.58
CA GLN A 82 5.90 2.01 -14.99
C GLN A 82 5.97 0.60 -15.54
N ILE A 83 4.89 0.14 -16.17
CA ILE A 83 4.84 -1.19 -16.78
C ILE A 83 5.17 -1.06 -18.26
N ASP A 84 5.96 -2.00 -18.77
CA ASP A 84 6.26 -2.10 -20.20
C ASP A 84 4.96 -2.23 -21.02
N GLU A 85 4.79 -1.35 -22.01
CA GLU A 85 3.63 -1.38 -22.89
C GLU A 85 3.51 -2.67 -23.68
N ASN A 86 4.63 -3.32 -24.01
CA ASN A 86 4.61 -4.58 -24.74
C ASN A 86 4.00 -5.70 -23.88
N PHE A 87 4.41 -5.78 -22.62
CA PHE A 87 3.80 -6.69 -21.64
C PHE A 87 2.29 -6.43 -21.49
N LEU A 88 1.88 -5.15 -21.48
CA LEU A 88 0.46 -4.80 -21.38
C LEU A 88 -0.34 -5.23 -22.61
N LYS A 89 0.24 -5.13 -23.81
CA LYS A 89 -0.41 -5.53 -25.06
C LYS A 89 -0.58 -7.05 -25.13
N GLU A 90 0.47 -7.82 -24.88
CA GLU A 90 0.45 -9.29 -24.97
C GLU A 90 -0.64 -9.94 -24.10
N LYS A 91 -0.85 -9.39 -22.90
CA LYS A 91 -1.85 -9.89 -21.94
C LYS A 91 -3.27 -9.38 -22.19
N LYS A 92 -3.48 -8.36 -23.03
CA LYS A 92 -4.83 -7.92 -23.48
C LYS A 92 -5.40 -8.75 -24.63
N PHE A 93 -4.54 -9.39 -25.43
CA PHE A 93 -4.93 -10.16 -26.62
C PHE A 93 -4.98 -11.69 -26.38
N LYS A 94 -4.84 -12.12 -25.12
CA LYS A 94 -5.19 -13.46 -24.64
C LYS A 94 -6.40 -13.36 -23.73
#